data_AF-A0AAV1Z8U4-F1
#
_entry.id   AF-A0AAV1Z8U4-F1
#
_cell.length_a   1.000
_cell.length_b   1.000
_cell.length_c   1.000
_cell.angle_alpha   90.00
_cell.angle_beta   90.00
_cell.angle_gamma   90.00
#
_symmetry.space_group_name_H-M   'P 1'
#
loop_
_entity.id
_entity.type
_entity.pdbx_description
1 polymer ?
#
loop_
_entity_poly.entity_id
_entity_poly.type
_entity_poly.pdbx_seq_one_letter_code
_entity_poly.pdbx_strand_id
1 'polypeptide(L)'
;MDFMSRLRKKTYISYTLKRGKELGNEAVEEDKKENYEAACRLYLSAAEAMNHAIRYEELNETTFQRMRERADAYLERSEELKKYLAAEHMKRNVTDISGESPRKEDFKEDEEEEEEEKEEEEEEEEYSSDLQQRLDIVQKPYVKWCDVFGLREAKQILGEAFIMPLKFPHLFTGKRKPWKSILLYGPPGTGKTLLVQALASSVPSSTFIFLSNYLDESDSFLKDLFKNKRAQSPKLILVDEIDAVFNLESTRGMRMELFTYHMEGLRRRFTLLFLIGPTDYRFLNFVLATLRTVLRKKIWKN
;
A
#
# COMPACT_ATOMS: atom_id res chain seq x y z
N MET A 1 16.17 18.04 3.81
CA MET A 1 15.86 16.95 4.75
C MET A 1 16.35 17.37 6.13
N ASP A 2 15.43 17.41 7.09
CA ASP A 2 15.63 17.97 8.42
C ASP A 2 16.65 17.19 9.27
N PHE A 3 17.55 17.88 9.98
CA PHE A 3 18.60 17.29 10.82
C PHE A 3 18.00 16.35 11.88
N MET A 4 16.83 16.72 12.41
CA MET A 4 16.04 15.93 13.36
C MET A 4 15.41 14.68 12.73
N SER A 5 15.21 14.65 11.41
CA SER A 5 14.77 13.45 10.68
C SER A 5 15.93 12.50 10.44
N ARG A 6 17.13 13.03 10.13
CA ARG A 6 18.36 12.23 9.98
C ARG A 6 18.78 11.59 11.31
N LEU A 7 18.69 12.33 12.42
CA LEU A 7 18.96 11.79 13.76
C LEU A 7 17.97 10.68 14.13
N ARG A 8 16.66 10.90 14.00
CA ARG A 8 15.65 9.87 14.29
C ARG A 8 15.80 8.62 13.43
N LYS A 9 16.17 8.77 12.14
CA LYS A 9 16.49 7.64 11.27
C LYS A 9 17.72 6.88 11.74
N LYS A 10 18.83 7.57 12.06
CA LYS A 10 20.05 6.93 12.59
C LYS A 10 19.79 6.19 13.91
N THR A 11 19.01 6.77 14.83
CA THR A 11 18.68 6.12 16.11
C THR A 11 17.78 4.90 15.92
N TYR A 12 16.78 4.98 15.05
CA TYR A 12 15.90 3.85 14.75
C TYR A 12 16.64 2.69 14.07
N ILE A 13 17.52 3.00 13.10
CA ILE A 13 18.28 1.99 12.37
C ILE A 13 19.33 1.32 13.28
N SER A 14 20.01 2.10 14.11
CA SER A 14 20.92 1.56 15.13
C SER A 14 20.20 0.63 16.12
N TYR A 15 18.97 0.97 16.50
CA TYR A 15 18.12 0.13 17.34
C TYR A 15 17.71 -1.16 16.63
N THR A 16 17.24 -1.09 15.37
CA THR A 16 16.88 -2.30 14.60
C THR A 16 18.06 -3.22 14.38
N LEU A 17 19.25 -2.65 14.19
CA LEU A 17 20.48 -3.41 14.02
C LEU A 17 20.89 -4.15 15.29
N LYS A 18 20.82 -3.45 16.42
CA LYS A 18 21.11 -4.04 17.73
C LYS A 18 20.12 -5.17 18.04
N ARG A 19 18.83 -4.93 17.77
CA ARG A 19 17.78 -5.92 17.97
C ARG A 19 17.93 -7.13 17.04
N GLY A 20 18.31 -6.94 15.79
CA GLY A 20 18.59 -8.06 14.87
C GLY A 20 19.74 -8.96 15.36
N LYS A 21 20.78 -8.38 15.99
CA LYS A 21 21.87 -9.15 16.60
C LYS A 21 21.42 -9.90 17.86
N GLU A 22 20.59 -9.28 18.69
CA GLU A 22 20.02 -9.90 19.89
C GLU A 22 19.14 -11.11 19.50
N LEU A 23 18.21 -10.92 18.55
CA LEU A 23 17.35 -12.00 18.03
C LEU A 23 18.16 -13.13 17.40
N GLY A 24 19.22 -12.80 16.65
CA GLY A 24 20.09 -13.81 16.05
C GLY A 24 20.90 -14.61 17.08
N ASN A 25 21.21 -14.04 18.24
CA ASN A 25 21.86 -14.79 19.33
C ASN A 25 20.85 -15.68 20.06
N GLU A 26 19.64 -15.17 20.31
CA GLU A 26 18.53 -15.92 20.91
C GLU A 26 18.14 -17.11 20.03
N ALA A 27 18.11 -16.94 18.69
CA ALA A 27 17.88 -18.01 17.73
C ALA A 27 18.92 -19.15 17.88
N VAL A 28 20.20 -18.81 18.02
CA VAL A 28 21.29 -19.79 18.20
C VAL A 28 21.17 -20.50 19.55
N GLU A 29 20.68 -19.83 20.59
CA GLU A 29 20.43 -20.46 21.89
C GLU A 29 19.26 -21.45 21.83
N GLU A 30 18.17 -21.11 21.14
CA GLU A 30 17.03 -22.00 20.94
C GLU A 30 17.38 -23.18 20.02
N ASP A 31 18.20 -22.97 18.98
CA ASP A 31 18.71 -24.03 18.10
C ASP A 31 19.57 -25.03 18.91
N LYS A 32 20.38 -24.56 19.87
CA LYS A 32 21.13 -25.42 20.80
C LYS A 32 20.25 -26.18 21.79
N LYS A 33 19.07 -25.65 22.11
CA LYS A 33 18.07 -26.31 22.96
C LYS A 33 17.20 -27.29 22.18
N GLU A 34 17.48 -27.49 20.89
CA GLU A 34 16.70 -28.33 19.97
C GLU A 34 15.24 -27.85 19.81
N ASN A 35 14.97 -26.59 20.12
CA ASN A 35 13.66 -25.97 19.93
C ASN A 35 13.57 -25.36 18.53
N TYR A 36 13.50 -26.24 17.53
CA TYR A 36 13.64 -25.87 16.12
C TYR A 36 12.51 -24.97 15.60
N GLU A 37 11.29 -25.10 16.12
CA GLU A 37 10.16 -24.23 15.75
C GLU A 37 10.40 -22.78 16.17
N ALA A 38 10.80 -22.56 17.43
CA ALA A 38 11.11 -21.23 17.95
C ALA A 38 12.37 -20.66 17.29
N ALA A 39 13.40 -21.49 17.11
CA ALA A 39 14.64 -21.10 16.45
C ALA A 39 14.39 -20.62 15.00
N CYS A 40 13.57 -21.34 14.23
CA CYS A 40 13.22 -20.96 12.86
C CYS A 40 12.58 -19.56 12.79
N ARG A 41 11.57 -19.30 13.63
CA ARG A 41 10.91 -17.98 13.70
C ARG A 41 11.89 -16.87 14.08
N LEU A 42 12.77 -17.13 15.05
CA LEU A 42 13.76 -16.16 15.52
C LEU A 42 14.83 -15.86 14.45
N TYR A 43 15.33 -16.88 13.74
CA TYR A 43 16.28 -16.68 12.63
C TYR A 43 15.67 -15.82 11.51
N LEU A 44 14.42 -16.09 11.13
CA LEU A 44 13.72 -15.34 10.09
C LEU A 44 13.53 -13.86 10.50
N SER A 45 13.10 -13.62 11.74
CA SER A 45 12.96 -12.27 12.29
C SER A 45 14.29 -11.51 12.40
N ALA A 46 15.39 -12.21 12.69
CA ALA A 46 16.74 -11.63 12.77
C ALA A 46 17.23 -11.23 11.36
N ALA A 47 17.03 -12.08 10.36
CA ALA A 47 17.39 -11.81 8.98
C ALA A 47 16.62 -10.61 8.41
N GLU A 48 15.31 -10.52 8.66
CA GLU A 48 14.49 -9.37 8.26
C GLU A 48 14.99 -8.05 8.86
N ALA A 49 15.30 -8.05 10.17
CA ALA A 49 15.81 -6.88 10.86
C ALA A 49 17.17 -6.43 10.30
N MET A 50 18.05 -7.37 9.94
CA MET A 50 19.33 -7.08 9.30
C MET A 50 19.16 -6.56 7.87
N ASN A 51 18.32 -7.20 7.06
CA ASN A 51 18.02 -6.76 5.69
C ASN A 51 17.35 -5.38 5.64
N HIS A 52 16.55 -5.04 6.64
CA HIS A 52 16.02 -3.69 6.80
C HIS A 52 17.15 -2.69 7.10
N ALA A 53 18.08 -3.00 7.99
CA ALA A 53 19.21 -2.11 8.28
C ALA A 53 20.12 -1.90 7.05
N ILE A 54 20.43 -2.97 6.31
CA ILE A 54 21.23 -2.96 5.07
C ILE A 54 20.63 -2.03 4.01
N ARG A 55 19.31 -2.03 3.84
CA ARG A 55 18.62 -1.21 2.82
C ARG A 55 18.66 0.30 3.11
N TYR A 56 18.81 0.71 4.37
CA TYR A 56 18.59 2.11 4.77
C TYR A 56 19.80 2.79 5.43
N GLU A 57 20.89 2.07 5.71
CA GLU A 57 22.10 2.61 6.33
C GLU A 57 23.25 2.77 5.32
N GLU A 58 23.94 3.92 5.35
CA GLU A 58 25.23 4.11 4.68
C GLU A 58 26.32 3.45 5.54
N LEU A 59 26.40 2.12 5.49
CA LEU A 59 27.41 1.32 6.20
C LEU A 59 28.76 1.39 5.48
N ASN A 60 29.85 1.20 6.24
CA ASN A 60 31.15 0.94 5.62
C ASN A 60 31.08 -0.36 4.81
N GLU A 61 31.76 -0.40 3.66
CA GLU A 61 31.72 -1.53 2.72
C GLU A 61 32.03 -2.89 3.40
N THR A 62 33.00 -2.91 4.32
CA THR A 62 33.35 -4.10 5.10
C THR A 62 32.28 -4.51 6.12
N THR A 63 31.56 -3.54 6.72
CA THR A 63 30.46 -3.84 7.66
C THR A 63 29.20 -4.27 6.94
N PHE A 64 28.93 -3.70 5.77
CA PHE A 64 27.82 -4.10 4.92
C PHE A 64 27.95 -5.57 4.51
N GLN A 65 29.14 -5.98 4.05
CA GLN A 65 29.38 -7.33 3.58
C GLN A 65 29.24 -8.37 4.70
N ARG A 66 29.83 -8.12 5.87
CA ARG A 66 29.69 -9.00 7.05
C ARG A 66 28.24 -9.15 7.53
N MET A 67 27.44 -8.10 7.39
CA MET A 67 26.05 -8.11 7.84
C MET A 67 25.16 -8.85 6.85
N ARG A 68 25.44 -8.71 5.55
CA ARG A 68 24.80 -9.47 4.49
C ARG A 68 25.10 -10.96 4.63
N GLU A 69 26.37 -11.33 4.75
CA GLU A 69 26.81 -12.71 4.98
C GLU A 69 26.08 -13.34 6.18
N ARG A 70 25.88 -12.57 7.25
CA ARG A 70 25.21 -13.05 8.46
C ARG A 70 23.69 -13.16 8.29
N ALA A 71 23.07 -12.25 7.55
CA ALA A 71 21.64 -12.33 7.23
C ALA A 71 21.34 -13.53 6.31
N ASP A 72 22.20 -13.76 5.32
CA ASP A 72 22.11 -14.90 4.40
C ASP A 72 22.28 -16.22 5.18
N ALA A 73 23.23 -16.31 6.09
CA ALA A 73 23.41 -17.48 6.96
C ALA A 73 22.20 -17.78 7.86
N TYR A 74 21.51 -16.74 8.37
CA TYR A 74 20.29 -16.92 9.16
C TYR A 74 19.11 -17.41 8.30
N LEU A 75 19.00 -16.94 7.05
CA LEU A 75 17.99 -17.43 6.12
C LEU A 75 18.24 -18.90 5.76
N GLU A 76 19.46 -19.24 5.37
CA GLU A 76 19.83 -20.62 5.01
C GLU A 76 19.56 -21.59 6.17
N ARG A 77 19.98 -21.23 7.40
CA ARG A 77 19.69 -22.04 8.59
C ARG A 77 18.19 -22.18 8.84
N SER A 78 17.40 -21.13 8.61
CA SER A 78 15.95 -21.18 8.80
C SER A 78 15.28 -22.15 7.80
N GLU A 79 15.77 -22.24 6.56
CA GLU A 79 15.27 -23.17 5.55
C GLU A 79 15.64 -24.63 5.89
N GLU A 80 16.86 -24.88 6.37
CA GLU A 80 17.26 -26.19 6.87
C GLU A 80 16.35 -26.67 8.01
N LEU A 81 16.08 -25.79 8.97
CA LEU A 81 15.20 -26.11 10.09
C LEU A 81 13.76 -26.37 9.64
N LYS A 82 13.25 -25.62 8.67
CA LYS A 82 11.94 -25.90 8.06
C LYS A 82 11.89 -27.28 7.42
N LYS A 83 12.92 -27.65 6.65
CA LYS A 83 13.01 -28.98 6.03
C LYS A 83 13.08 -30.10 7.08
N TYR A 84 13.82 -29.87 8.17
CA TYR A 84 13.91 -30.83 9.27
C TYR A 84 12.57 -30.99 9.99
N LEU A 85 11.86 -29.89 10.29
CA LEU A 85 10.54 -29.93 10.90
C LEU A 85 9.54 -30.66 10.01
N ALA A 86 9.48 -30.33 8.72
CA ALA A 86 8.63 -31.04 7.76
C ALA A 86 8.92 -32.56 7.73
N ALA A 87 10.19 -32.95 7.78
CA ALA A 87 10.60 -34.35 7.86
C ALA A 87 10.26 -35.01 9.22
N GLU A 88 10.29 -34.26 10.33
CA GLU A 88 9.83 -34.75 11.64
C GLU A 88 8.31 -34.95 11.68
N HIS A 89 7.53 -34.03 11.11
CA HIS A 89 6.09 -34.16 10.99
C HIS A 89 5.75 -35.42 10.16
N MET A 90 6.40 -35.62 9.01
CA MET A 90 6.26 -36.88 8.24
C MET A 90 6.62 -38.14 9.04
N LYS A 91 7.64 -38.10 9.90
CA LYS A 91 8.04 -39.25 10.73
C LYS A 91 7.09 -39.52 11.90
N ARG A 92 6.62 -38.47 12.59
CA ARG A 92 5.62 -38.59 13.66
C ARG A 92 4.32 -39.20 13.13
N ASN A 93 3.90 -38.74 11.95
CA ASN A 93 2.74 -39.28 11.23
C ASN A 93 2.89 -40.77 10.87
N VAL A 94 4.12 -41.26 10.62
CA VAL A 94 4.40 -42.68 10.35
C VAL A 94 4.52 -43.53 11.62
N THR A 95 5.01 -42.98 12.74
CA THR A 95 5.14 -43.71 14.00
C THR A 95 3.80 -43.93 14.72
N ASP A 96 2.84 -43.04 14.52
CA ASP A 96 1.47 -43.17 15.05
C ASP A 96 0.64 -44.25 14.31
N ILE A 97 1.20 -44.89 13.28
CA ILE A 97 0.59 -46.01 12.54
C ILE A 97 0.88 -47.37 13.19
N SER A 98 1.69 -47.44 14.25
CA SER A 98 2.09 -48.71 14.90
C SER A 98 1.29 -49.10 16.15
N GLY A 99 0.25 -48.34 16.53
CA GLY A 99 -0.64 -48.67 17.64
C GLY A 99 -2.07 -48.25 17.37
N GLU A 100 -2.89 -49.21 16.92
CA GLU A 100 -4.32 -49.11 16.61
C GLU A 100 -4.71 -48.24 15.41
N SER A 101 -5.27 -48.88 14.39
CA SER A 101 -5.71 -48.26 13.13
C SER A 101 -6.55 -46.99 13.31
N PRO A 102 -6.17 -45.87 12.67
CA PRO A 102 -7.11 -44.87 12.18
C PRO A 102 -7.35 -45.06 10.68
N ARG A 103 -8.51 -44.61 10.22
CA ARG A 103 -8.97 -44.70 8.84
C ARG A 103 -8.11 -43.80 7.93
N LYS A 104 -7.94 -44.21 6.68
CA LYS A 104 -7.17 -43.54 5.61
C LYS A 104 -7.80 -42.22 5.11
N GLU A 105 -8.57 -41.51 5.93
CA GLU A 105 -9.36 -40.35 5.47
C GLU A 105 -8.73 -39.01 5.89
N ASP A 106 -7.92 -38.95 6.97
CA ASP A 106 -7.52 -37.65 7.56
C ASP A 106 -6.12 -37.14 7.15
N PHE A 107 -5.30 -37.92 6.43
CA PHE A 107 -3.90 -37.56 6.09
C PHE A 107 -3.68 -36.96 4.70
N LYS A 108 -4.73 -36.90 3.87
CA LYS A 108 -4.67 -36.18 2.59
C LYS A 108 -5.03 -34.71 2.76
N GLU A 109 -5.89 -34.39 3.72
CA GLU A 109 -6.41 -33.05 3.91
C GLU A 109 -5.31 -32.07 4.36
N ASP A 110 -4.41 -32.44 5.29
CA ASP A 110 -3.38 -31.50 5.80
C ASP A 110 -2.24 -31.17 4.80
N GLU A 111 -1.81 -32.13 3.97
CA GLU A 111 -0.80 -31.87 2.91
C GLU A 111 -1.42 -31.16 1.70
N GLU A 112 -2.68 -31.50 1.35
CA GLU A 112 -3.45 -30.77 0.35
C GLU A 112 -3.72 -29.32 0.84
N GLU A 113 -4.05 -29.10 2.12
CA GLU A 113 -4.28 -27.77 2.70
C GLU A 113 -3.00 -26.89 2.72
N GLU A 114 -1.82 -27.44 3.06
CA GLU A 114 -0.56 -26.67 3.03
C GLU A 114 -0.01 -26.40 1.61
N GLU A 115 -0.36 -27.23 0.63
CA GLU A 115 -0.07 -26.99 -0.79
C GLU A 115 -1.09 -25.99 -1.37
N GLU A 116 -2.37 -26.12 -1.04
CA GLU A 116 -3.43 -25.18 -1.39
C GLU A 116 -3.16 -23.78 -0.81
N GLU A 117 -2.74 -23.65 0.46
CA GLU A 117 -2.40 -22.34 1.04
C GLU A 117 -1.20 -21.68 0.35
N LYS A 118 -0.20 -22.47 -0.09
CA LYS A 118 0.97 -21.94 -0.81
C LYS A 118 0.62 -21.56 -2.25
N GLU A 119 -0.19 -22.36 -2.93
CA GLU A 119 -0.72 -22.05 -4.26
C GLU A 119 -1.61 -20.80 -4.22
N GLU A 120 -2.47 -20.66 -3.21
CA GLU A 120 -3.30 -19.46 -3.00
C GLU A 120 -2.44 -18.20 -2.73
N GLU A 121 -1.38 -18.31 -1.92
CA GLU A 121 -0.46 -17.19 -1.67
C GLU A 121 0.33 -16.80 -2.93
N GLU A 122 0.81 -17.77 -3.72
CA GLU A 122 1.52 -17.52 -4.97
C GLU A 122 0.60 -16.91 -6.05
N GLU A 123 -0.64 -17.40 -6.16
CA GLU A 123 -1.67 -16.84 -7.04
C GLU A 123 -2.04 -15.41 -6.63
N GLU A 124 -2.18 -15.12 -5.33
CA GLU A 124 -2.42 -13.77 -4.82
C GLU A 124 -1.25 -12.82 -5.13
N GLU A 125 0.00 -13.28 -4.99
CA GLU A 125 1.18 -12.49 -5.30
C GLU A 125 1.33 -12.24 -6.81
N GLU A 126 1.11 -13.26 -7.65
CA GLU A 126 1.13 -13.14 -9.11
C GLU A 126 0.04 -12.17 -9.58
N TYR A 127 -1.20 -12.35 -9.10
CA TYR A 127 -2.32 -11.45 -9.38
C TYR A 127 -2.04 -10.01 -8.93
N SER A 128 -1.42 -9.83 -7.76
CA SER A 128 -1.01 -8.51 -7.26
C SER A 128 0.08 -7.87 -8.12
N SER A 129 1.02 -8.67 -8.62
CA SER A 129 2.09 -8.21 -9.52
C SER A 129 1.53 -7.81 -10.89
N ASP A 130 0.60 -8.60 -11.43
CA ASP A 130 -0.09 -8.36 -12.70
C ASP A 130 -0.97 -7.11 -12.62
N LEU A 131 -1.68 -6.96 -11.50
CA LEU A 131 -2.40 -5.73 -11.16
C LEU A 131 -1.44 -4.54 -11.08
N GLN A 132 -0.28 -4.67 -10.42
CA GLN A 132 0.70 -3.60 -10.35
C GLN A 132 1.23 -3.24 -11.74
N GLN A 133 1.53 -4.22 -12.58
CA GLN A 133 1.98 -3.98 -13.94
C GLN A 133 0.89 -3.30 -14.79
N ARG A 134 -0.37 -3.72 -14.67
CA ARG A 134 -1.53 -3.05 -15.30
C ARG A 134 -1.75 -1.63 -14.78
N LEU A 135 -1.44 -1.37 -13.51
CA LEU A 135 -1.61 -0.08 -12.85
C LEU A 135 -0.41 0.86 -12.98
N ASP A 136 0.78 0.34 -13.26
CA ASP A 136 1.99 1.12 -13.50
C ASP A 136 2.04 1.65 -14.95
N ILE A 137 1.08 1.25 -15.80
CA ILE A 137 0.73 1.92 -17.07
C ILE A 137 0.02 3.27 -16.82
N VAL A 138 -0.03 3.79 -15.58
CA VAL A 138 -0.44 5.18 -15.36
C VAL A 138 0.66 6.12 -15.86
N GLN A 139 0.62 6.37 -17.16
CA GLN A 139 1.43 7.36 -17.85
C GLN A 139 1.24 8.71 -17.16
N LYS A 140 2.33 9.26 -16.62
CA LYS A 140 2.35 10.63 -16.15
C LYS A 140 1.97 11.53 -17.34
N PRO A 141 0.84 12.28 -17.25
CA PRO A 141 0.42 13.10 -18.37
C PRO A 141 1.47 14.17 -18.69
N TYR A 142 1.75 14.40 -19.97
CA TYR A 142 2.69 15.42 -20.44
C TYR A 142 1.97 16.76 -20.66
N VAL A 143 1.30 17.27 -19.62
CA VAL A 143 0.58 18.56 -19.67
C VAL A 143 1.25 19.52 -18.68
N LYS A 144 1.68 20.71 -19.12
CA LYS A 144 2.30 21.69 -18.22
C LYS A 144 1.24 22.57 -17.57
N TRP A 145 1.57 23.09 -16.38
CA TRP A 145 0.72 24.03 -15.65
C TRP A 145 0.37 25.31 -16.45
N CYS A 146 1.26 25.71 -17.36
CA CYS A 146 1.10 26.86 -18.24
C CYS A 146 0.14 26.59 -19.41
N ASP A 147 -0.04 25.33 -19.80
CA ASP A 147 -0.84 24.95 -20.98
C ASP A 147 -2.35 25.06 -20.70
N VAL A 148 -2.74 25.06 -19.42
CA VAL A 148 -4.14 25.23 -19.00
C VAL A 148 -4.49 26.71 -19.04
N PHE A 149 -5.36 27.14 -19.97
CA PHE A 149 -5.79 28.54 -20.04
C PHE A 149 -6.84 28.88 -18.95
N GLY A 150 -6.80 30.10 -18.42
CA GLY A 150 -7.78 30.59 -17.44
C GLY A 150 -7.65 29.96 -16.04
N LEU A 151 -8.80 29.83 -15.34
CA LEU A 151 -8.93 29.14 -14.04
C LEU A 151 -7.97 29.61 -12.94
N ARG A 152 -7.63 30.92 -12.90
CA ARG A 152 -6.61 31.47 -11.98
C ARG A 152 -6.88 31.14 -10.51
N GLU A 153 -8.13 31.32 -10.06
CA GLU A 153 -8.53 31.01 -8.69
C GLU A 153 -8.42 29.51 -8.40
N ALA A 154 -8.95 28.66 -9.28
CA ALA A 154 -8.87 27.21 -9.12
C ALA A 154 -7.41 26.75 -9.06
N LYS A 155 -6.54 27.25 -9.95
CA LYS A 155 -5.10 26.99 -9.94
C LYS A 155 -4.45 27.38 -8.61
N GLN A 156 -4.74 28.58 -8.11
CA GLN A 156 -4.18 29.05 -6.84
C GLN A 156 -4.62 28.15 -5.68
N ILE A 157 -5.92 27.89 -5.57
CA ILE A 157 -6.50 27.04 -4.53
C ILE A 157 -5.92 25.63 -4.60
N LEU A 158 -5.71 25.09 -5.81
CA LEU A 158 -5.10 23.77 -6.02
C LEU A 158 -3.64 23.72 -5.62
N GLY A 159 -2.88 24.75 -5.98
CA GLY A 159 -1.49 24.90 -5.58
C GLY A 159 -1.34 24.98 -4.06
N GLU A 160 -2.18 25.78 -3.40
CA GLU A 160 -2.21 25.85 -1.94
C GLU A 160 -2.64 24.52 -1.30
N ALA A 161 -3.59 23.81 -1.89
CA ALA A 161 -4.09 22.56 -1.34
C ALA A 161 -3.08 21.41 -1.44
N PHE A 162 -2.35 21.31 -2.55
CA PHE A 162 -1.51 20.17 -2.87
C PHE A 162 -0.02 20.46 -2.78
N ILE A 163 0.43 21.57 -3.35
CA ILE A 163 1.86 21.91 -3.40
C ILE A 163 2.32 22.42 -2.03
N MET A 164 1.49 23.20 -1.32
CA MET A 164 1.88 23.78 -0.03
C MET A 164 2.18 22.73 1.05
N PRO A 165 1.38 21.66 1.23
CA PRO A 165 1.73 20.66 2.23
C PRO A 165 2.90 19.75 1.82
N LEU A 166 3.14 19.56 0.51
CA LEU A 166 4.31 18.84 0.01
C LEU A 166 5.60 19.64 0.24
N LYS A 167 5.58 20.96 -0.01
CA LYS A 167 6.74 21.84 0.19
C LYS A 167 6.98 22.20 1.65
N PHE A 168 5.92 22.44 2.42
CA PHE A 168 5.98 22.94 3.80
C PHE A 168 5.18 22.05 4.76
N PRO A 169 5.58 20.80 4.98
CA PRO A 169 4.83 19.87 5.83
C PRO A 169 4.72 20.34 7.29
N HIS A 170 5.69 21.14 7.77
CA HIS A 170 5.69 21.71 9.13
C HIS A 170 4.54 22.69 9.38
N LEU A 171 3.98 23.33 8.33
CA LEU A 171 2.82 24.22 8.47
C LEU A 171 1.52 23.44 8.74
N PHE A 172 1.52 22.14 8.47
CA PHE A 172 0.37 21.25 8.57
C PHE A 172 0.48 20.26 9.74
N THR A 173 1.21 20.63 10.80
CA THR A 173 1.25 19.88 12.06
C THR A 173 0.16 20.35 13.04
N GLY A 174 -0.48 19.41 13.75
CA GLY A 174 -1.50 19.72 14.76
C GLY A 174 -2.90 19.92 14.18
N LYS A 175 -3.54 21.07 14.46
CA LYS A 175 -4.93 21.36 14.06
C LYS A 175 -5.06 21.66 12.55
N ARG A 176 -4.02 22.25 11.93
CA ARG A 176 -3.99 22.52 10.49
C ARG A 176 -3.63 21.24 9.76
N LYS A 177 -4.62 20.59 9.15
CA LYS A 177 -4.42 19.34 8.39
C LYS A 177 -4.46 19.65 6.89
N PRO A 178 -3.63 18.97 6.08
CA PRO A 178 -3.68 19.14 4.64
C PRO A 178 -5.01 18.68 4.08
N TRP A 179 -5.31 19.12 2.87
CA TRP A 179 -6.56 18.74 2.21
C TRP A 179 -6.42 17.31 1.72
N LYS A 180 -7.49 16.53 1.91
CA LYS A 180 -7.50 15.10 1.57
C LYS A 180 -8.27 14.82 0.28
N SER A 181 -9.14 15.75 -0.10
CA SER A 181 -10.06 15.58 -1.20
C SER A 181 -10.53 16.94 -1.70
N ILE A 182 -10.67 17.03 -3.02
CA ILE A 182 -11.10 18.19 -3.77
C ILE A 182 -12.10 17.70 -4.80
N LEU A 183 -13.28 18.32 -4.80
CA LEU A 183 -14.29 18.14 -5.83
C LEU A 183 -14.21 19.33 -6.79
N LEU A 184 -13.96 19.04 -8.06
CA LEU A 184 -14.03 19.98 -9.18
C LEU A 184 -15.33 19.71 -9.95
N TYR A 185 -16.25 20.66 -9.94
CA TYR A 185 -17.52 20.55 -10.67
C TYR A 185 -17.76 21.77 -11.55
N GLY A 186 -18.63 21.65 -12.54
CA GLY A 186 -18.96 22.71 -13.50
C GLY A 186 -19.19 22.17 -14.92
N PRO A 187 -19.52 23.06 -15.87
CA PRO A 187 -19.90 22.65 -17.21
C PRO A 187 -18.75 21.94 -17.96
N PRO A 188 -19.08 21.01 -18.86
CA PRO A 188 -18.09 20.31 -19.69
C PRO A 188 -17.33 21.30 -20.56
N GLY A 189 -16.09 20.95 -20.94
CA GLY A 189 -15.23 21.82 -21.75
C GLY A 189 -14.48 22.92 -20.99
N THR A 190 -14.61 23.00 -19.66
CA THR A 190 -13.87 23.98 -18.83
C THR A 190 -12.44 23.53 -18.46
N GLY A 191 -11.96 22.40 -18.97
CA GLY A 191 -10.58 21.95 -18.75
C GLY A 191 -10.27 21.43 -17.33
N LYS A 192 -11.27 20.93 -16.59
CA LYS A 192 -11.09 20.38 -15.23
C LYS A 192 -10.12 19.19 -15.22
N THR A 193 -10.30 18.25 -16.16
CA THR A 193 -9.41 17.10 -16.32
C THR A 193 -8.00 17.54 -16.69
N LEU A 194 -7.86 18.48 -17.63
CA LEU A 194 -6.58 19.07 -18.01
C LEU A 194 -5.88 19.77 -16.83
N LEU A 195 -6.62 20.44 -15.95
CA LEU A 195 -6.07 21.07 -14.75
C LEU A 195 -5.47 20.04 -13.79
N VAL A 196 -6.17 18.93 -13.54
CA VAL A 196 -5.65 17.86 -12.66
C VAL A 196 -4.48 17.14 -13.31
N GLN A 197 -4.54 16.88 -14.62
CA GLN A 197 -3.42 16.31 -15.37
C GLN A 197 -2.18 17.21 -15.32
N ALA A 198 -2.35 18.53 -15.45
CA ALA A 198 -1.26 19.48 -15.32
C ALA A 198 -0.66 19.50 -13.89
N LEU A 199 -1.52 19.39 -12.86
CA LEU A 199 -1.05 19.23 -11.48
C LEU A 199 -0.24 17.94 -11.33
N ALA A 200 -0.73 16.85 -11.90
CA ALA A 200 -0.07 15.57 -11.88
C ALA A 200 1.32 15.62 -12.53
N SER A 201 1.42 16.26 -13.70
CA SER A 201 2.72 16.43 -14.37
C SER A 201 3.72 17.23 -13.53
N SER A 202 3.23 18.25 -12.81
CA SER A 202 4.06 19.15 -12.00
C SER A 202 4.68 18.49 -10.76
N VAL A 203 4.16 17.34 -10.30
CA VAL A 203 4.65 16.65 -9.10
C VAL A 203 5.44 15.40 -9.47
N PRO A 204 6.76 15.36 -9.21
CA PRO A 204 7.63 14.29 -9.70
C PRO A 204 7.58 12.98 -8.91
N SER A 205 7.06 12.98 -7.67
CA SER A 205 7.21 11.86 -6.72
C SER A 205 5.88 11.22 -6.28
N SER A 206 4.76 11.55 -6.93
CA SER A 206 3.44 11.01 -6.56
C SER A 206 2.95 9.99 -7.57
N THR A 207 2.41 8.87 -7.09
CA THR A 207 1.65 7.92 -7.92
C THR A 207 0.33 8.57 -8.33
N PHE A 208 0.03 8.51 -9.63
CA PHE A 208 -1.25 8.94 -10.20
C PHE A 208 -2.11 7.73 -10.47
N ILE A 209 -3.42 7.87 -10.28
CA ILE A 209 -4.40 6.82 -10.61
C ILE A 209 -5.58 7.50 -11.28
N PHE A 210 -5.89 7.09 -12.52
CA PHE A 210 -7.10 7.50 -13.22
C PHE A 210 -8.13 6.39 -13.04
N LEU A 211 -9.11 6.62 -12.18
CA LEU A 211 -10.15 5.61 -11.91
C LEU A 211 -11.11 5.42 -13.07
N SER A 212 -11.24 6.40 -13.98
CA SER A 212 -12.09 6.34 -15.17
C SER A 212 -11.87 5.08 -16.02
N ASN A 213 -10.63 4.60 -16.10
CA ASN A 213 -10.27 3.45 -16.93
C ASN A 213 -10.66 2.09 -16.30
N TYR A 214 -11.03 2.10 -15.03
CA TYR A 214 -11.28 0.90 -14.24
C TYR A 214 -12.69 0.89 -13.64
N LEU A 215 -13.59 1.75 -14.14
CA LEU A 215 -14.96 1.89 -13.64
C LEU A 215 -15.87 0.75 -14.07
N ASP A 216 -15.55 0.12 -15.20
CA ASP A 216 -16.26 -1.04 -15.74
C ASP A 216 -15.74 -2.36 -15.18
N GLU A 217 -14.65 -2.32 -14.39
CA GLU A 217 -14.10 -3.51 -13.73
C GLU A 217 -14.89 -3.87 -12.45
N SER A 218 -14.70 -5.11 -12.00
CA SER A 218 -15.45 -5.68 -10.88
C SER A 218 -15.20 -4.92 -9.56
N ASP A 219 -16.14 -5.01 -8.62
CA ASP A 219 -15.96 -4.41 -7.29
C ASP A 219 -14.76 -5.02 -6.52
N SER A 220 -14.36 -6.26 -6.86
CA SER A 220 -13.12 -6.88 -6.34
C SER A 220 -11.89 -6.14 -6.84
N PHE A 221 -11.83 -5.83 -8.14
CA PHE A 221 -10.72 -5.07 -8.72
C PHE A 221 -10.52 -3.72 -8.02
N LEU A 222 -11.62 -3.00 -7.72
CA LEU A 222 -11.53 -1.74 -6.97
C LEU A 222 -10.97 -1.96 -5.55
N LYS A 223 -11.33 -3.04 -4.86
CA LYS A 223 -10.78 -3.39 -3.54
C LYS A 223 -9.27 -3.60 -3.63
N ASP A 224 -8.82 -4.37 -4.61
CA ASP A 224 -7.42 -4.75 -4.78
C ASP A 224 -6.57 -3.57 -5.23
N LEU A 225 -7.09 -2.75 -6.15
CA LEU A 225 -6.53 -1.46 -6.52
C LEU A 225 -6.27 -0.60 -5.29
N PHE A 226 -7.27 -0.44 -4.41
CA PHE A 226 -7.12 0.34 -3.19
C PHE A 226 -6.25 -0.36 -2.14
N LYS A 227 -6.17 -1.70 -2.08
CA LYS A 227 -5.30 -2.49 -1.18
C LYS A 227 -3.84 -2.30 -1.56
N ASN A 228 -3.48 -2.55 -2.81
CA ASN A 228 -2.12 -2.40 -3.35
C ASN A 228 -1.65 -0.96 -3.27
N LYS A 229 -2.52 -0.04 -3.68
CA LYS A 229 -2.27 1.40 -3.57
C LYS A 229 -2.61 1.92 -2.17
N ARG A 230 -2.55 1.14 -1.07
CA ARG A 230 -2.35 1.71 0.28
C ARG A 230 -0.86 1.90 0.57
N ALA A 231 -0.01 0.96 0.15
CA ALA A 231 1.41 0.88 0.49
C ALA A 231 2.23 2.10 0.05
N GLN A 232 2.03 2.59 -1.18
CA GLN A 232 2.77 3.73 -1.74
C GLN A 232 2.31 5.06 -1.10
N SER A 233 3.12 6.11 -0.98
CA SER A 233 2.69 7.46 -0.54
C SER A 233 3.80 8.46 -0.87
N PRO A 234 3.51 9.70 -1.33
CA PRO A 234 2.21 10.36 -1.51
C PRO A 234 1.47 9.96 -2.81
N LYS A 235 0.14 10.10 -2.85
CA LYS A 235 -0.68 9.76 -4.04
C LYS A 235 -1.65 10.84 -4.44
N LEU A 236 -1.88 10.96 -5.74
CA LEU A 236 -2.97 11.71 -6.32
C LEU A 236 -3.89 10.74 -7.04
N ILE A 237 -5.15 10.68 -6.60
CA ILE A 237 -6.16 9.81 -7.21
C ILE A 237 -7.12 10.73 -7.94
N LEU A 238 -7.32 10.49 -9.22
CA LEU A 238 -8.27 11.20 -10.05
C LEU A 238 -9.41 10.26 -10.43
N VAL A 239 -10.61 10.60 -9.99
CA VAL A 239 -11.87 10.07 -10.50
C VAL A 239 -12.41 11.10 -11.48
N ASP A 240 -12.25 10.83 -12.77
CA ASP A 240 -12.99 11.56 -13.80
C ASP A 240 -14.37 10.95 -13.98
N GLU A 241 -15.34 11.76 -14.41
CA GLU A 241 -16.72 11.32 -14.69
C GLU A 241 -17.33 10.51 -13.53
N ILE A 242 -17.29 11.08 -12.32
CA ILE A 242 -17.84 10.44 -11.12
C ILE A 242 -19.33 10.05 -11.28
N ASP A 243 -20.05 10.73 -12.16
CA ASP A 243 -21.41 10.39 -12.54
C ASP A 243 -21.50 9.04 -13.27
N ALA A 244 -20.56 8.71 -14.15
CA ALA A 244 -20.49 7.39 -14.77
C ALA A 244 -20.30 6.27 -13.72
N VAL A 245 -19.49 6.52 -12.69
CA VAL A 245 -19.26 5.58 -11.58
C VAL A 245 -20.54 5.24 -10.82
N PHE A 246 -21.40 6.23 -10.63
CA PHE A 246 -22.55 6.16 -9.72
C PHE A 246 -23.91 6.28 -10.43
N ASN A 247 -23.95 6.11 -11.76
CA ASN A 247 -25.17 6.28 -12.56
C ASN A 247 -26.14 5.09 -12.52
N LEU A 248 -25.67 3.89 -12.15
CA LEU A 248 -26.51 2.70 -12.05
C LEU A 248 -27.37 2.75 -10.79
N GLU A 249 -28.62 3.22 -10.93
CA GLU A 249 -29.57 3.41 -9.81
C GLU A 249 -29.71 2.18 -8.90
N SER A 250 -29.63 0.96 -9.46
CA SER A 250 -29.75 -0.29 -8.73
C SER A 250 -28.55 -0.61 -7.81
N THR A 251 -27.34 -0.17 -8.15
CA THR A 251 -26.09 -0.50 -7.42
C THR A 251 -25.38 0.73 -6.84
N ARG A 252 -25.92 1.93 -7.10
CA ARG A 252 -25.38 3.23 -6.68
C ARG A 252 -25.07 3.31 -5.18
N GLY A 253 -25.97 2.80 -4.33
CA GLY A 253 -25.77 2.81 -2.87
C GLY A 253 -24.55 1.98 -2.46
N MET A 254 -24.50 0.73 -2.92
CA MET A 254 -23.45 -0.23 -2.57
C MET A 254 -22.07 0.18 -3.08
N ARG A 255 -21.95 0.60 -4.35
CA ARG A 255 -20.67 1.07 -4.92
C ARG A 255 -20.17 2.33 -4.23
N MET A 256 -21.08 3.23 -3.84
CA MET A 256 -20.73 4.46 -3.13
C MET A 256 -20.28 4.20 -1.69
N GLU A 257 -20.93 3.29 -0.98
CA GLU A 257 -20.51 2.86 0.36
C GLU A 257 -19.12 2.19 0.31
N LEU A 258 -18.93 1.27 -0.64
CA LEU A 258 -17.65 0.61 -0.87
C LEU A 258 -16.55 1.63 -1.17
N PHE A 259 -16.80 2.54 -2.11
CA PHE A 259 -15.87 3.62 -2.45
C PHE A 259 -15.53 4.49 -1.22
N THR A 260 -16.54 4.86 -0.43
CA THR A 260 -16.36 5.65 0.79
C THR A 260 -15.49 4.92 1.81
N TYR A 261 -15.72 3.62 2.01
CA TYR A 261 -14.94 2.78 2.92
C TYR A 261 -13.46 2.73 2.52
N HIS A 262 -13.16 2.47 1.24
CA HIS A 262 -11.78 2.45 0.76
C HIS A 262 -11.11 3.80 0.88
N MET A 263 -11.83 4.88 0.57
CA MET A 263 -11.35 6.25 0.71
C MET A 263 -11.06 6.64 2.15
N GLU A 264 -11.86 6.17 3.11
CA GLU A 264 -11.59 6.36 4.53
C GLU A 264 -10.34 5.62 4.98
N GLY A 265 -10.11 4.39 4.47
CA GLY A 265 -8.86 3.66 4.68
C GLY A 265 -7.62 4.42 4.19
N LEU A 266 -7.73 5.10 3.03
CA LEU A 266 -6.65 5.92 2.46
C LEU A 266 -6.42 7.23 3.21
N ARG A 267 -7.35 7.66 4.06
CA ARG A 267 -7.37 8.95 4.74
C ARG A 267 -6.24 9.13 5.76
N ARG A 268 -5.62 8.03 6.22
CA ARG A 268 -4.50 8.07 7.18
C ARG A 268 -3.18 8.53 6.54
N ARG A 269 -3.05 8.44 5.23
CA ARG A 269 -1.83 8.83 4.48
C ARG A 269 -2.09 10.10 3.64
N PHE A 270 -1.02 10.75 3.17
CA PHE A 270 -1.11 11.95 2.35
C PHE A 270 -1.59 11.58 0.94
N THR A 271 -2.91 11.46 0.81
CA THR A 271 -3.62 11.15 -0.42
C THR A 271 -4.52 12.33 -0.75
N LEU A 272 -4.36 12.89 -1.96
CA LEU A 272 -5.29 13.90 -2.47
C LEU A 272 -6.20 13.26 -3.52
N LEU A 273 -7.50 13.18 -3.22
CA LEU A 273 -8.51 12.72 -4.15
C LEU A 273 -9.08 13.90 -4.96
N PHE A 274 -9.09 13.76 -6.28
CA PHE A 274 -9.83 14.59 -7.20
C PHE A 274 -11.07 13.87 -7.66
N LEU A 275 -12.21 14.52 -7.44
CA LEU A 275 -13.48 14.12 -8.04
C LEU A 275 -13.82 15.15 -9.10
N ILE A 276 -14.02 14.71 -10.33
CA ILE A 276 -14.54 15.54 -11.41
C ILE A 276 -15.94 15.05 -11.72
N GLY A 277 -16.90 15.97 -11.73
CA GLY A 277 -18.30 15.61 -11.98
C GLY A 277 -19.09 16.70 -12.66
N PRO A 278 -20.29 16.35 -13.16
CA PRO A 278 -21.15 17.24 -13.89
C PRO A 278 -21.68 18.36 -12.99
N THR A 279 -22.21 19.39 -13.64
CA THR A 279 -22.83 20.54 -12.96
C THR A 279 -24.18 20.24 -12.33
N ASP A 280 -24.75 19.04 -12.50
CA ASP A 280 -26.09 18.73 -11.98
C ASP A 280 -26.10 18.81 -10.45
N TYR A 281 -26.83 19.80 -9.94
CA TYR A 281 -26.98 20.08 -8.52
C TYR A 281 -27.60 18.92 -7.74
N ARG A 282 -28.45 18.07 -8.36
CA ARG A 282 -29.05 16.91 -7.68
C ARG A 282 -27.99 15.85 -7.37
N PHE A 283 -27.22 15.50 -8.40
CA PHE A 283 -26.12 14.55 -8.26
C PHE A 283 -25.02 15.11 -7.36
N LEU A 284 -24.67 16.39 -7.51
CA LEU A 284 -23.69 17.06 -6.66
C LEU A 284 -24.09 17.02 -5.18
N ASN A 285 -25.36 17.35 -4.86
CA ASN A 285 -25.84 17.32 -3.48
C ASN A 285 -25.85 15.91 -2.90
N PHE A 286 -26.17 14.89 -3.69
CA PHE A 286 -26.06 13.49 -3.29
C PHE A 286 -24.61 13.11 -2.96
N VAL A 287 -23.67 13.33 -3.89
CA VAL A 287 -22.24 13.02 -3.67
C VAL A 287 -21.71 13.76 -2.46
N LEU A 288 -22.06 15.04 -2.32
CA LEU A 288 -21.67 15.85 -1.18
C LEU A 288 -22.28 15.36 0.13
N ALA A 289 -23.51 14.83 0.13
CA ALA A 289 -24.18 14.31 1.32
C ALA A 289 -23.56 13.00 1.79
N THR A 290 -23.24 12.10 0.85
CA THR A 290 -22.65 10.79 1.16
C THR A 290 -21.17 10.89 1.49
N LEU A 291 -20.42 11.73 0.76
CA LEU A 291 -18.99 11.94 1.00
C LEU A 291 -18.71 13.07 1.99
N ARG A 292 -19.68 13.54 2.82
CA ARG A 292 -19.44 14.62 3.81
C ARG A 292 -18.25 14.33 4.73
N THR A 293 -18.06 13.07 5.07
CA THR A 293 -16.95 12.61 5.92
C THR A 293 -15.61 12.67 5.20
N VAL A 294 -15.60 12.47 3.87
CA VAL A 294 -14.41 12.39 3.03
C VAL A 294 -14.04 13.74 2.42
N LEU A 295 -15.03 14.53 1.98
CA LEU A 295 -14.90 15.83 1.32
C LEU A 295 -14.68 16.96 2.32
N ARG A 296 -13.51 17.61 2.26
CA ARG A 296 -13.18 18.73 3.15
C ARG A 296 -13.38 20.11 2.54
N LYS A 297 -13.37 20.24 1.20
CA LYS A 297 -13.57 21.53 0.54
C LYS A 297 -14.23 21.36 -0.82
N LYS A 298 -15.21 22.21 -1.11
CA LYS A 298 -15.81 22.39 -2.43
C LYS A 298 -15.00 23.46 -3.15
N ILE A 299 -14.54 23.19 -4.36
CA ILE A 299 -13.93 24.22 -5.20
C ILE A 299 -14.87 24.46 -6.38
N TRP A 300 -15.30 25.72 -6.48
CA TRP A 300 -15.91 26.40 -7.63
C TRP A 300 -17.42 26.68 -7.54
N LYS A 301 -17.77 27.96 -7.57
CA LYS A 301 -19.12 28.48 -7.72
C LYS A 301 -19.00 29.63 -8.73
N ASN A 302 -19.52 29.46 -9.93
CA ASN A 302 -19.98 30.56 -10.76
C ASN A 302 -21.50 30.46 -10.81
#